data_AF-A0A3A5IH26-F1
#
_entry.id   AF-A0A3A5IH26-F1
#
_cell.length_a   1.000
_cell.length_b   1.000
_cell.length_c   1.000
_cell.angle_alpha   90.00
_cell.angle_beta   90.00
_cell.angle_gamma   90.00
#
_symmetry.space_group_name_H-M   'P 1'
#
loop_
_entity.id
_entity.type
_entity.pdbx_description
1 polymer ?
#
loop_
_entity_poly.entity_id
_entity_poly.type
_entity_poly.pdbx_seq_one_letter_code
_entity_poly.pdbx_strand_id
1 'polypeptide(L)'
;MATLFIFISFILNAVALLAIILLFTRQNRLYEVKRQQEKLVADMEEMMTAYLLEMKEENERFIKEFSSHPTAEDTFSIRTPSPPKAASEQTSADNIQADSLTISAPSMQRVRAAQVYNVTNKTPNEDGKEQIKENIALPDEQKASEDIFSLNEQGLSIGEIAKKLNKGKTEVELALKFAKTGKNS
;
A
#
# COMPACT_ATOMS: atom_id res chain seq x y z
N MET A 1 37.88 -44.92 43.88
CA MET A 1 38.18 -43.53 43.48
C MET A 1 38.18 -43.34 41.96
N ALA A 2 39.03 -44.03 41.19
CA ALA A 2 39.11 -43.86 39.72
C ALA A 2 37.84 -44.25 38.93
N THR A 3 37.08 -45.26 39.39
CA THR A 3 35.86 -45.73 38.74
C THR A 3 34.74 -44.68 38.69
N LEU A 4 34.64 -43.82 39.70
CA LEU A 4 33.67 -42.71 39.73
C LEU A 4 33.98 -41.67 38.66
N PHE A 5 35.27 -41.33 38.48
CA PHE A 5 35.69 -40.40 37.44
C PHE A 5 35.42 -40.94 36.03
N ILE A 6 35.63 -42.24 35.81
CA ILE A 6 35.31 -42.90 34.53
C ILE A 6 33.80 -42.87 34.26
N PHE A 7 32.98 -43.17 35.28
CA PHE A 7 31.52 -43.14 35.16
C PHE A 7 31.01 -41.73 34.85
N ILE A 8 31.54 -40.70 35.52
CA ILE A 8 31.21 -39.30 35.27
C ILE A 8 31.60 -38.90 33.85
N SER A 9 32.79 -39.28 33.37
CA SER A 9 33.23 -39.02 32.00
C SER A 9 32.30 -39.70 30.98
N PHE A 10 31.85 -40.92 31.24
CA PHE A 10 30.90 -41.63 30.39
C PHE A 10 29.54 -40.92 30.34
N ILE A 11 29.01 -40.48 31.49
CA ILE A 11 27.77 -39.68 31.57
C ILE A 11 27.94 -38.37 30.79
N LEU A 12 29.06 -37.68 30.96
CA LEU A 12 29.29 -36.38 30.32
C LEU A 12 29.37 -36.50 28.80
N ASN A 13 29.99 -37.58 28.30
CA ASN A 13 30.01 -37.91 26.88
C ASN A 13 28.61 -38.23 26.35
N ALA A 14 27.79 -38.99 27.10
CA ALA A 14 26.41 -39.26 26.71
C ALA A 14 25.58 -37.96 26.62
N VAL A 15 25.74 -37.06 27.59
CA VAL A 15 25.10 -35.73 27.57
C VAL A 15 25.60 -34.89 26.38
N ALA A 16 26.89 -34.93 26.07
CA ALA A 16 27.44 -34.24 24.90
C ALA A 16 26.84 -34.76 23.59
N LEU A 17 26.70 -36.08 23.43
CA LEU A 17 26.04 -36.68 22.27
C LEU A 17 24.57 -36.27 22.17
N LEU A 18 23.83 -36.26 23.29
CA LEU A 18 22.46 -35.76 23.32
C LEU A 18 22.39 -34.28 22.92
N ALA A 19 23.30 -33.45 23.42
CA ALA A 19 23.36 -32.03 23.07
C ALA A 19 23.64 -31.84 21.56
N ILE A 20 24.55 -32.62 20.98
CA ILE A 20 24.83 -32.60 19.53
C ILE A 20 23.58 -32.96 18.73
N ILE A 21 22.85 -34.02 19.11
CA ILE A 21 21.62 -34.44 18.42
C ILE A 21 20.53 -33.35 18.53
N LEU A 22 20.35 -32.75 19.71
CA LEU A 22 19.38 -31.66 19.92
C LEU A 22 19.74 -30.41 19.12
N LEU A 23 21.01 -30.06 19.02
CA LEU A 23 21.47 -28.95 18.18
C LEU A 23 21.26 -29.26 16.70
N PHE A 24 21.60 -30.47 16.25
CA PHE A 24 21.43 -30.90 14.86
C PHE A 24 19.97 -30.85 14.42
N THR A 25 19.05 -31.35 15.24
CA THR A 25 17.60 -31.29 14.95
C THR A 25 17.08 -29.86 14.88
N ARG A 26 17.50 -28.99 15.80
CA ARG A 26 17.16 -27.55 15.77
C ARG A 26 17.72 -26.84 14.53
N GLN A 27 18.97 -27.13 14.18
CA GLN A 27 19.64 -26.53 13.03
C GLN A 27 19.03 -27.00 11.71
N ASN A 28 18.69 -28.29 11.60
CA ASN A 28 18.05 -28.85 10.41
C ASN A 28 16.65 -28.24 10.19
N ARG A 29 15.85 -28.07 11.25
CA ARG A 29 14.55 -27.40 11.16
C ARG A 29 14.67 -25.95 10.65
N LEU A 30 15.66 -25.21 11.15
CA LEU A 30 15.91 -23.84 10.68
C LEU A 30 16.36 -23.80 9.23
N TYR A 31 17.15 -24.78 8.79
CA TYR A 31 17.59 -24.91 7.41
C TYR A 31 16.41 -25.19 6.45
N GLU A 32 15.51 -26.10 6.82
CA GLU A 32 14.30 -26.41 6.04
C GLU A 32 13.37 -25.19 5.92
N VAL A 33 13.14 -24.46 7.02
CA VAL A 33 12.32 -23.25 7.02
C VAL A 33 12.91 -22.16 6.12
N LYS A 34 14.23 -21.96 6.14
CA LYS A 34 14.90 -21.01 5.22
C LYS A 34 14.70 -21.38 3.76
N ARG A 35 14.84 -22.67 3.42
CA ARG A 35 14.62 -23.15 2.05
C ARG A 35 13.17 -22.96 1.60
N GLN A 36 12.22 -23.19 2.50
CA GLN A 36 10.80 -22.91 2.23
C GLN A 36 10.55 -21.41 2.02
N GLN A 37 11.22 -20.54 2.78
CA GLN A 37 11.12 -19.09 2.63
C GLN A 37 11.65 -18.63 1.27
N GLU A 38 12.79 -19.14 0.82
CA GLU A 38 13.35 -18.83 -0.51
C GLU A 38 12.37 -19.23 -1.63
N LYS A 39 11.79 -20.42 -1.54
CA LYS A 39 10.76 -20.86 -2.49
C LYS A 39 9.52 -19.95 -2.46
N LEU A 40 9.03 -19.60 -1.27
CA LEU A 40 7.87 -18.72 -1.12
C LEU A 40 8.12 -17.35 -1.75
N VAL A 41 9.32 -16.81 -1.64
CA VAL A 41 9.69 -15.52 -2.28
C VAL A 41 9.64 -15.65 -3.80
N ALA A 42 10.18 -16.73 -4.36
CA ALA A 42 10.09 -16.97 -5.81
C ALA A 42 8.63 -17.11 -6.28
N ASP A 43 7.81 -17.89 -5.56
CA ASP A 43 6.39 -18.03 -5.86
C ASP A 43 5.66 -16.67 -5.75
N MET A 44 6.07 -15.81 -4.80
CA MET A 44 5.53 -14.45 -4.63
C MET A 44 5.93 -13.52 -5.79
N GLU A 45 7.17 -13.60 -6.28
CA GLU A 45 7.61 -12.82 -7.45
C GLU A 45 6.81 -13.19 -8.70
N GLU A 46 6.52 -14.48 -8.90
CA GLU A 46 5.66 -14.96 -9.99
C GLU A 46 4.24 -14.41 -9.86
N MET A 47 3.63 -14.50 -8.67
CA MET A 47 2.30 -13.94 -8.41
C MET A 47 2.25 -12.42 -8.58
N MET A 48 3.28 -11.70 -8.12
CA MET A 48 3.39 -10.25 -8.29
C MET A 48 3.48 -9.90 -9.77
N THR A 49 4.25 -10.65 -10.54
CA THR A 49 4.39 -10.44 -11.99
C THR A 49 3.07 -10.66 -12.70
N ALA A 50 2.35 -11.74 -12.37
CA ALA A 50 1.02 -12.01 -12.91
C ALA A 50 0.03 -10.89 -12.56
N TYR A 51 0.02 -10.43 -11.31
CA TYR A 51 -0.84 -9.33 -10.87
C TYR A 51 -0.49 -7.99 -11.55
N LEU A 52 0.79 -7.65 -11.67
CA LEU A 52 1.22 -6.43 -12.36
C LEU A 52 0.88 -6.47 -13.85
N LEU A 53 0.96 -7.65 -14.47
CA LEU A 53 0.54 -7.84 -15.86
C LEU A 53 -0.98 -7.64 -16.00
N GLU A 54 -1.77 -8.29 -15.14
CA GLU A 54 -3.22 -8.15 -15.13
C GLU A 54 -3.65 -6.69 -14.93
N MET A 55 -3.06 -5.99 -13.96
CA MET A 55 -3.32 -4.57 -13.70
C MET A 55 -2.91 -3.66 -14.87
N LYS A 56 -1.80 -4.00 -15.56
CA LYS A 56 -1.39 -3.27 -16.76
C LYS A 56 -2.39 -3.48 -17.89
N GLU A 57 -2.79 -4.73 -18.14
CA GLU A 57 -3.77 -5.08 -19.16
C GLU A 57 -5.12 -4.42 -18.87
N GLU A 58 -5.55 -4.37 -17.61
CA GLU A 58 -6.78 -3.70 -17.20
C GLU A 58 -6.70 -2.19 -17.44
N ASN A 59 -5.58 -1.54 -17.08
CA ASN A 59 -5.35 -0.12 -17.40
C ASN A 59 -5.37 0.16 -18.91
N GLU A 60 -4.72 -0.67 -19.72
CA GLU A 60 -4.75 -0.53 -21.18
C GLU A 60 -6.16 -0.73 -21.74
N ARG A 61 -6.92 -1.69 -21.20
CA ARG A 61 -8.32 -1.93 -21.55
C ARG A 61 -9.20 -0.74 -21.20
N PHE A 62 -9.06 -0.16 -20.01
CA PHE A 62 -9.76 1.05 -19.60
C PHE A 62 -9.46 2.25 -20.51
N ILE A 63 -8.18 2.48 -20.83
CA ILE A 63 -7.76 3.57 -21.71
C ILE A 63 -8.35 3.37 -23.12
N LYS A 64 -8.35 2.14 -23.62
CA LYS A 64 -8.90 1.80 -24.94
C LYS A 64 -10.41 2.02 -25.00
N GLU A 65 -11.15 1.60 -23.97
CA GLU A 65 -12.59 1.80 -23.88
C GLU A 65 -12.95 3.30 -23.89
N PHE A 66 -12.21 4.12 -23.13
CA PHE A 66 -12.38 5.58 -23.10
C PHE A 66 -12.00 6.25 -24.43
N SER A 67 -10.94 5.78 -25.10
CA SER A 67 -10.48 6.34 -26.38
C SER A 67 -11.35 5.89 -27.56
N SER A 68 -12.04 4.75 -27.46
CA SER A 68 -12.89 4.18 -28.51
C SER A 68 -14.29 4.78 -28.60
N HIS A 69 -14.66 5.64 -27.66
CA HIS A 69 -15.85 6.50 -27.73
C HIS A 69 -15.48 7.97 -27.97
N PRO A 70 -15.00 8.36 -29.18
CA PRO A 70 -15.15 9.74 -29.62
C PRO A 70 -16.64 9.94 -29.91
N THR A 71 -17.35 10.52 -28.96
CA THR A 71 -18.67 11.08 -29.21
C THR A 71 -18.48 12.15 -30.29
N ALA A 72 -19.05 11.90 -31.46
CA ALA A 72 -19.17 12.87 -32.52
C ALA A 72 -19.96 14.09 -32.02
N GLU A 73 -19.64 15.24 -32.61
CA GLU A 73 -20.24 16.56 -32.43
C GLU A 73 -19.76 17.34 -31.18
N ASP A 74 -18.68 18.09 -31.32
CA ASP A 74 -18.87 19.54 -31.26
C ASP A 74 -17.91 20.31 -32.16
N THR A 75 -18.49 21.29 -32.82
CA THR A 75 -17.95 22.10 -33.89
C THR A 75 -17.24 23.29 -33.29
N PHE A 76 -15.90 23.32 -33.29
CA PHE A 76 -15.19 24.59 -33.25
C PHE A 76 -13.94 24.61 -34.12
N SER A 77 -14.13 25.23 -35.28
CA SER A 77 -13.14 25.66 -36.24
C SER A 77 -12.04 26.51 -35.61
N ILE A 78 -10.77 26.10 -35.78
CA ILE A 78 -9.71 27.05 -36.16
C ILE A 78 -8.94 26.44 -37.34
N ARG A 79 -9.29 26.92 -38.53
CA ARG A 79 -8.41 26.94 -39.70
C ARG A 79 -7.12 27.66 -39.35
N THR A 80 -5.97 27.17 -39.81
CA THR A 80 -5.05 27.95 -40.66
C THR A 80 -3.89 27.07 -41.16
N PRO A 81 -3.25 27.45 -42.28
CA PRO A 81 -2.81 26.53 -43.32
C PRO A 81 -1.29 26.29 -43.31
N SER A 82 -0.87 25.13 -43.78
CA SER A 82 0.45 24.93 -44.43
C SER A 82 0.35 25.39 -45.90
N PRO A 83 1.45 25.71 -46.65
CA PRO A 83 2.82 25.17 -46.61
C PRO A 83 3.93 26.23 -47.01
N PRO A 84 5.12 25.96 -47.62
CA PRO A 84 6.20 24.98 -47.42
C PRO A 84 7.66 25.58 -47.39
N LYS A 85 8.63 24.72 -47.05
CA LYS A 85 10.02 24.58 -47.59
C LYS A 85 11.21 25.41 -47.04
N ALA A 86 12.30 24.64 -46.86
CA ALA A 86 13.73 24.95 -46.98
C ALA A 86 14.58 24.98 -45.70
N ALA A 87 15.36 23.90 -45.58
CA ALA A 87 16.54 23.65 -44.77
C ALA A 87 17.41 24.86 -44.37
N SER A 88 17.87 24.88 -43.12
CA SER A 88 19.28 24.64 -42.78
C SER A 88 19.48 24.52 -41.26
N GLU A 89 20.42 23.64 -40.90
CA GLU A 89 20.81 23.29 -39.54
C GLU A 89 21.83 24.28 -38.92
N GLN A 90 21.71 24.42 -37.60
CA GLN A 90 22.76 24.66 -36.58
C GLN A 90 23.54 25.99 -36.57
N THR A 91 23.34 26.80 -35.51
CA THR A 91 24.42 27.11 -34.54
C THR A 91 23.85 27.63 -33.20
N SER A 92 24.44 27.08 -32.13
CA SER A 92 24.47 27.38 -30.68
C SER A 92 23.85 28.64 -30.05
N ALA A 93 23.41 28.38 -28.81
CA ALA A 93 23.50 29.19 -27.60
C ALA A 93 22.28 30.06 -27.19
N ASP A 94 21.66 29.55 -26.14
CA ASP A 94 21.19 30.26 -24.95
C ASP A 94 19.71 30.68 -24.87
N ASN A 95 19.17 30.44 -23.67
CA ASN A 95 17.90 30.90 -23.12
C ASN A 95 16.60 30.16 -23.51
N ILE A 96 16.37 28.98 -22.90
CA ILE A 96 15.01 28.48 -22.70
C ILE A 96 14.50 29.00 -21.35
N GLN A 97 13.82 30.14 -21.42
CA GLN A 97 12.90 30.58 -20.38
C GLN A 97 11.69 29.64 -20.43
N ALA A 98 11.75 28.57 -19.66
CA ALA A 98 10.64 27.63 -19.51
C ALA A 98 9.55 28.31 -18.69
N ASP A 99 8.59 28.87 -19.40
CA ASP A 99 7.38 29.47 -18.85
C ASP A 99 6.66 28.43 -17.97
N SER A 100 6.65 28.71 -16.67
CA SER A 100 6.13 27.82 -15.66
C SER A 100 4.61 27.78 -15.73
N LEU A 101 4.05 26.74 -16.33
CA LEU A 101 2.65 26.37 -16.07
C LEU A 101 2.59 25.76 -14.66
N THR A 102 2.49 26.63 -13.66
CA THR A 102 2.13 26.28 -12.30
C THR A 102 0.67 25.85 -12.29
N ILE A 103 0.43 24.55 -12.46
CA ILE A 103 -0.85 23.95 -12.07
C ILE A 103 -0.84 23.86 -10.54
N SER A 104 -1.20 24.98 -9.91
CA SER A 104 -1.41 25.10 -8.48
C SER A 104 -2.78 24.53 -8.14
N ALA A 105 -2.82 23.22 -7.92
CA ALA A 105 -3.84 22.61 -7.08
C ALA A 105 -3.16 21.49 -6.28
N PRO A 106 -3.22 21.52 -4.93
CA PRO A 106 -2.65 20.45 -4.12
C PRO A 106 -3.53 19.22 -4.30
N SER A 107 -3.10 18.28 -5.14
CA SER A 107 -3.78 16.99 -5.22
C SER A 107 -3.66 16.30 -3.87
N MET A 108 -4.80 15.85 -3.34
CA MET A 108 -4.89 15.24 -2.01
C MET A 108 -3.98 14.00 -1.87
N GLN A 109 -3.67 13.35 -3.00
CA GLN A 109 -2.70 12.28 -3.12
C GLN A 109 -1.25 12.73 -2.84
N ARG A 110 -0.85 13.93 -3.31
CA ARG A 110 0.49 14.47 -3.06
C ARG A 110 0.68 14.86 -1.59
N VAL A 111 -0.37 15.39 -0.95
CA VAL A 111 -0.35 15.72 0.48
C VAL A 111 -0.20 14.47 1.34
N ARG A 112 -0.96 13.41 1.05
CA ARG A 112 -0.85 12.12 1.75
C ARG A 112 0.50 11.45 1.53
N ALA A 113 1.01 11.45 0.29
CA ALA A 113 2.33 10.90 0.00
C ALA A 113 3.43 11.62 0.80
N ALA A 114 3.42 12.95 0.85
CA ALA A 114 4.38 13.73 1.62
C ALA A 114 4.31 13.46 3.14
N GLN A 115 3.10 13.24 3.67
CA GLN A 115 2.92 12.88 5.08
C GLN A 115 3.53 11.51 5.41
N VAL A 116 3.35 10.50 4.54
CA VAL A 116 3.91 9.16 4.75
C VAL A 116 5.44 9.16 4.69
N TYR A 117 6.04 9.90 3.75
CA TYR A 117 7.50 10.04 3.67
C TYR A 117 8.11 10.69 4.92
N ASN A 118 7.40 11.65 5.53
CA ASN A 118 7.87 12.30 6.76
C ASN A 118 7.75 11.41 8.01
N VAL A 119 6.86 10.41 8.00
CA VAL A 119 6.68 9.46 9.11
C VAL A 119 7.77 8.39 9.10
N THR A 120 8.17 7.92 7.91
CA THR A 120 9.12 6.79 7.79
C THR A 120 10.58 7.18 8.05
N ASN A 121 10.96 8.46 7.91
CA ASN A 121 12.34 8.92 8.08
C ASN A 121 12.74 9.31 9.52
N LYS A 122 11.92 9.03 10.53
CA LYS A 122 12.32 9.13 11.94
C LYS A 122 12.68 7.75 12.49
N THR A 123 13.94 7.35 12.31
CA THR A 123 14.54 6.30 13.15
C THR A 123 14.99 6.87 14.50
N PRO A 124 15.06 6.01 15.54
CA PRO A 124 14.86 6.38 16.94
C PRO A 124 16.18 6.70 17.64
N ASN A 125 16.18 7.75 18.47
CA ASN A 125 17.14 7.89 19.56
C ASN A 125 16.38 7.79 20.88
N GLU A 126 16.93 6.98 21.77
CA GLU A 126 16.43 6.68 23.11
C GLU A 126 16.43 7.92 24.01
N ASP A 127 15.30 8.18 24.67
CA ASP A 127 15.17 8.38 26.12
C ASP A 127 13.86 9.11 26.44
N GLY A 128 12.95 8.43 27.13
CA GLY A 128 11.71 9.03 27.62
C GLY A 128 10.56 8.04 27.70
N LYS A 129 10.49 7.32 28.81
CA LYS A 129 9.37 6.45 29.17
C LYS A 129 8.07 7.25 29.23
N GLU A 130 7.13 7.05 28.31
CA GLU A 130 5.70 7.05 28.63
C GLU A 130 4.98 5.97 27.82
N GLN A 131 4.00 5.37 28.49
CA GLN A 131 3.33 4.14 28.13
C GLN A 131 2.62 4.25 26.78
N ILE A 132 3.10 3.55 25.76
CA ILE A 132 2.30 3.25 24.58
C ILE A 132 1.37 2.09 24.99
N LYS A 133 0.23 2.46 25.59
CA LYS A 133 -0.94 1.58 25.63
C LYS A 133 -1.26 1.20 24.20
N GLU A 134 -1.23 -0.10 23.98
CA GLU A 134 -1.92 -0.85 22.96
C GLU A 134 -3.27 -0.18 22.60
N ASN A 135 -3.24 0.60 21.53
CA ASN A 135 -4.41 0.98 20.77
C ASN A 135 -3.90 1.11 19.34
N ILE A 136 -3.88 -0.03 18.66
CA ILE A 136 -3.84 -0.09 17.20
C ILE A 136 -5.10 0.68 16.77
N ALA A 137 -4.94 1.96 16.49
CA ALA A 137 -6.01 2.77 15.93
C ALA A 137 -6.34 2.19 14.56
N LEU A 138 -7.42 1.41 14.53
CA LEU A 138 -8.16 1.07 13.32
C LEU A 138 -8.36 2.36 12.49
N PRO A 139 -8.23 2.30 11.15
CA PRO A 139 -8.34 3.48 10.29
C PRO A 139 -9.61 4.28 10.62
N ASP A 140 -9.48 5.59 10.83
CA ASP A 140 -10.57 6.50 11.23
C ASP A 140 -11.85 6.37 10.37
N GLU A 141 -11.75 5.85 9.15
CA GLU A 141 -12.89 5.57 8.26
C GLU A 141 -13.79 4.41 8.73
N GLN A 142 -13.23 3.37 9.35
CA GLN A 142 -14.03 2.25 9.86
C GLN A 142 -14.88 2.68 11.05
N LYS A 143 -14.30 3.45 11.99
CA LYS A 143 -15.07 4.05 13.09
C LYS A 143 -16.14 5.00 12.59
N ALA A 144 -15.83 5.84 11.61
CA ALA A 144 -16.80 6.78 11.05
C ALA A 144 -18.00 6.08 10.39
N SER A 145 -17.78 4.96 9.71
CA SER A 145 -18.85 4.16 9.10
C SER A 145 -19.68 3.37 10.13
N GLU A 146 -19.05 2.89 11.19
CA GLU A 146 -19.71 2.23 12.33
C GLU A 146 -20.61 3.21 13.11
N ASP A 147 -20.15 4.45 13.29
CA ASP A 147 -20.92 5.54 13.89
C ASP A 147 -22.14 5.93 13.02
N ILE A 148 -21.99 5.98 11.69
CA ILE A 148 -23.12 6.23 10.78
C ILE A 148 -24.17 5.13 10.86
N PHE A 149 -23.74 3.86 10.94
CA PHE A 149 -24.64 2.72 11.01
C PHE A 149 -25.44 2.69 12.32
N SER A 150 -24.77 2.88 13.46
CA SER A 150 -25.42 2.90 14.78
C SER A 150 -26.44 4.03 14.92
N LEU A 151 -26.15 5.21 14.36
CA LEU A 151 -27.09 6.34 14.33
C LEU A 151 -28.29 6.08 13.41
N ASN A 152 -28.10 5.34 12.32
CA ASN A 152 -29.19 4.94 11.43
C ASN A 152 -30.08 3.85 12.06
N GLU A 153 -29.51 2.90 12.82
CA GLU A 153 -30.30 1.92 13.59
C GLU A 153 -31.11 2.57 14.72
N GLN A 154 -30.65 3.69 15.27
CA GLN A 154 -31.40 4.52 16.21
C GLN A 154 -32.57 5.28 15.56
N GLY A 155 -32.77 5.13 14.24
CA GLY A 155 -33.89 5.71 13.49
C GLY A 155 -33.72 7.19 13.12
N LEU A 156 -32.50 7.74 13.23
CA LEU A 156 -32.24 9.12 12.81
C LEU A 156 -32.28 9.22 11.28
N SER A 157 -32.75 10.37 10.78
CA SER A 157 -32.75 10.62 9.35
C SER A 157 -31.34 10.91 8.82
N ILE A 158 -31.08 10.60 7.54
CA ILE A 158 -29.81 10.85 6.85
C ILE A 158 -29.33 12.30 7.05
N GLY A 159 -30.26 13.26 7.06
CA GLY A 159 -29.96 14.68 7.25
C GLY A 159 -29.51 15.03 8.68
N GLU A 160 -30.00 14.32 9.69
CA GLU A 160 -29.61 14.52 11.09
C GLU A 160 -28.26 13.87 11.37
N ILE A 161 -28.00 12.69 10.79
CA ILE A 161 -26.70 12.01 10.86
C ILE A 161 -25.62 12.89 10.21
N ALA A 162 -25.90 13.45 9.04
CA ALA A 162 -25.01 14.38 8.33
C ALA A 162 -24.66 15.62 9.19
N LYS A 163 -25.66 16.21 9.87
CA LYS A 163 -25.43 17.35 10.77
C LYS A 163 -24.63 16.95 12.02
N LYS A 164 -24.92 15.79 12.61
CA LYS A 164 -24.28 15.31 13.84
C LYS A 164 -22.82 14.95 13.64
N LEU A 165 -22.48 14.38 12.48
CA LEU A 165 -21.13 13.96 12.12
C LEU A 165 -20.36 14.99 11.27
N ASN A 166 -20.98 16.14 10.97
CA ASN A 166 -20.42 17.17 10.09
C ASN A 166 -19.98 16.60 8.73
N LYS A 167 -20.88 15.81 8.11
CA LYS A 167 -20.70 15.13 6.83
C LYS A 167 -21.75 15.57 5.81
N GLY A 168 -21.48 15.33 4.52
CA GLY A 168 -22.47 15.55 3.47
C GLY A 168 -23.63 14.56 3.55
N LYS A 169 -24.86 14.98 3.19
CA LYS A 169 -26.01 14.06 3.10
C LYS A 169 -25.74 12.89 2.14
N THR A 170 -25.06 13.19 1.04
CA THR A 170 -24.64 12.22 0.01
C THR A 170 -23.58 11.26 0.54
N GLU A 171 -22.66 11.72 1.37
CA GLU A 171 -21.61 10.88 1.98
C GLU A 171 -22.21 9.87 2.96
N VAL A 172 -23.16 10.31 3.78
CA VAL A 172 -23.90 9.43 4.71
C VAL A 172 -24.72 8.39 3.95
N GLU A 173 -25.38 8.79 2.86
CA GLU A 173 -26.16 7.88 2.01
C GLU A 173 -25.27 6.82 1.34
N LEU A 174 -24.11 7.24 0.80
CA LEU A 174 -23.12 6.32 0.23
C LEU A 174 -22.58 5.37 1.30
N ALA A 175 -22.17 5.88 2.46
CA ALA A 175 -21.64 5.06 3.55
C ALA A 175 -22.61 3.96 3.98
N LEU A 176 -23.90 4.28 4.10
CA LEU A 176 -24.93 3.31 4.45
C LEU A 176 -25.15 2.26 3.36
N LYS A 177 -25.06 2.65 2.08
CA LYS A 177 -25.18 1.74 0.92
C LYS A 177 -23.99 0.78 0.80
N PHE A 178 -22.77 1.26 1.06
CA PHE A 178 -21.57 0.42 1.07
C PHE A 178 -21.57 -0.56 2.24
N ALA A 179 -21.96 -0.10 3.45
CA ALA A 179 -22.09 -0.97 4.61
C ALA A 179 -23.13 -2.09 4.40
N LYS A 180 -24.27 -1.76 3.76
CA LYS A 180 -25.31 -2.76 3.44
C LYS A 180 -24.85 -3.78 2.40
N THR A 181 -24.08 -3.34 1.39
CA THR A 181 -23.56 -4.22 0.34
C THR A 181 -22.48 -5.17 0.89
N GLY A 182 -21.62 -4.69 1.80
CA GLY A 182 -20.57 -5.51 2.41
C GLY A 182 -21.04 -6.57 3.40
N LYS A 183 -22.26 -6.45 3.97
CA LYS A 183 -22.84 -7.42 4.91
C LYS A 183 -23.52 -8.62 4.23
N ASN A 184 -23.76 -8.53 2.91
CA ASN A 184 -24.50 -9.53 2.13
C ASN A 184 -23.60 -10.34 1.18
N SER A 185 -22.28 -10.25 1.32
CA SER A 185 -21.31 -11.01 0.52
C SER A 185 -20.52 -12.01 1.34
#